data_AF-A0A354P7U5-F1
#
_entry.id   AF-A0A354P7U5-F1
#
_cell.length_a   1.000
_cell.length_b   1.000
_cell.length_c   1.000
_cell.angle_alpha   90.00
_cell.angle_beta   90.00
_cell.angle_gamma   90.00
#
_symmetry.space_group_name_H-M   'P 1'
#
loop_
_entity.id
_entity.type
_entity.pdbx_description
1 polymer ?
#
loop_
_entity_poly.entity_id
_entity_poly.type
_entity_poly.pdbx_seq_one_letter_code
_entity_poly.pdbx_strand_id
1 'polypeptide(L)'
;MIRFAFSPGLALLLALAANGQEATIKMRFVLDGPAPRIERIQVGLAFAQLAAPIVNEGLLVERETRGIQNVVVHVYTGRRGTKLAPRPMKATERLLTMTNGRYDPRIIAAQVGDTLKVVESGPNQHSANINFFRN
;
A
#
# COMPACT_ATOMS: atom_id res chain seq x y z
N MET A 1 -57.02 -36.46 41.32
CA MET A 1 -55.60 -36.26 41.67
C MET A 1 -54.85 -35.86 40.40
N ILE A 2 -54.26 -34.67 40.41
CA ILE A 2 -53.68 -33.99 39.25
C ILE A 2 -52.28 -34.57 38.98
N ARG A 3 -52.02 -35.02 37.75
CA ARG A 3 -50.68 -35.39 37.27
C ARG A 3 -50.03 -34.16 36.66
N PHE A 4 -48.92 -33.71 37.25
CA PHE A 4 -48.06 -32.69 36.64
C PHE A 4 -47.14 -33.36 35.63
N ALA A 5 -47.33 -33.04 34.35
CA ALA A 5 -46.40 -33.39 33.29
C ALA A 5 -45.27 -32.36 33.28
N PHE A 6 -44.05 -32.79 33.61
CA PHE A 6 -42.83 -31.99 33.51
C PHE A 6 -42.43 -31.94 32.03
N SER A 7 -42.64 -30.81 31.37
CA SER A 7 -42.14 -30.57 30.02
C SER A 7 -40.74 -29.97 30.14
N PRO A 8 -39.66 -30.65 29.68
CA PRO A 8 -38.34 -30.04 29.67
C PRO A 8 -38.30 -29.02 28.54
N GLY A 9 -38.43 -27.74 28.91
CA GLY A 9 -38.26 -26.61 28.00
C GLY A 9 -36.88 -26.64 27.37
N LEU A 10 -36.86 -26.78 26.05
CA LEU A 10 -35.69 -26.70 25.19
C LEU A 10 -35.11 -25.28 25.29
N ALA A 11 -34.09 -25.09 26.14
CA ALA A 11 -33.33 -23.85 26.21
C ALA A 11 -32.45 -23.73 24.94
N LEU A 12 -33.01 -23.12 23.90
CA LEU A 12 -32.31 -22.81 22.66
C LEU A 12 -31.31 -21.67 22.94
N LEU A 13 -30.06 -22.00 23.24
CA LEU A 13 -28.95 -21.05 23.26
C LEU A 13 -28.77 -20.49 21.83
N LEU A 14 -29.36 -19.33 21.58
CA LEU A 14 -29.06 -18.51 20.41
C LEU A 14 -27.61 -18.01 20.53
N ALA A 15 -26.68 -18.80 20.02
CA ALA A 15 -25.33 -18.32 19.72
C ALA A 15 -25.45 -17.25 18.64
N LEU A 16 -25.48 -15.99 19.07
CA LEU A 16 -25.32 -14.84 18.19
C LEU A 16 -23.96 -14.96 17.52
N ALA A 17 -23.94 -15.44 16.29
CA ALA A 17 -22.80 -15.28 15.41
C ALA A 17 -22.55 -13.78 15.28
N ALA A 18 -21.56 -13.28 16.00
CA ALA A 18 -21.01 -11.95 15.77
C ALA A 18 -20.37 -11.99 14.37
N ASN A 19 -21.16 -11.66 13.35
CA ASN A 19 -20.64 -11.38 12.02
C ASN A 19 -19.66 -10.23 12.17
N GLY A 20 -18.37 -10.50 11.98
CA GLY A 20 -17.34 -9.47 11.94
C GLY A 20 -17.73 -8.46 10.87
N GLN A 21 -18.06 -7.23 11.29
CA GLN A 21 -18.35 -6.16 10.35
C GLN A 21 -17.03 -5.68 9.76
N GLU A 22 -16.84 -5.89 8.47
CA GLU A 22 -15.76 -5.27 7.73
C GLU A 22 -16.06 -3.76 7.61
N ALA A 23 -15.18 -2.93 8.15
CA ALA A 23 -15.25 -1.48 7.97
C ALA A 23 -14.30 -1.06 6.84
N THR A 24 -14.78 -0.19 5.96
CA THR A 24 -13.95 0.42 4.90
C THR A 24 -13.48 1.80 5.35
N ILE A 25 -12.16 2.01 5.33
CA ILE A 25 -11.57 3.33 5.56
C ILE A 25 -11.34 4.01 4.21
N LYS A 26 -11.82 5.25 4.07
CA LYS A 26 -11.49 6.14 2.94
C LYS A 26 -10.74 7.35 3.48
N MET A 27 -9.59 7.66 2.89
CA MET A 27 -8.71 8.76 3.30
C MET A 27 -8.34 9.61 2.08
N ARG A 28 -8.13 10.91 2.31
CA ARG A 28 -7.54 11.84 1.35
C ARG A 28 -6.48 12.66 2.06
N PHE A 29 -5.27 12.63 1.53
CA PHE A 29 -4.15 13.40 2.06
C PHE A 29 -4.00 14.67 1.23
N VAL A 30 -4.16 15.81 1.88
CA VAL A 30 -4.13 17.13 1.24
C VAL A 30 -3.04 17.94 1.93
N LEU A 31 -2.24 18.65 1.14
CA LEU A 31 -1.26 19.58 1.69
C LEU A 31 -1.97 20.81 2.27
N ASP A 32 -1.62 21.14 3.50
CA ASP A 32 -1.99 22.42 4.09
C ASP A 32 -1.02 23.52 3.62
N GLY A 33 -1.56 24.66 3.17
CA GLY A 33 -0.80 25.74 2.54
C GLY A 33 -0.50 25.55 1.05
N PRO A 34 0.40 26.38 0.48
CA PRO A 34 0.72 26.37 -0.94
C PRO A 34 1.56 25.14 -1.33
N ALA A 35 1.26 24.54 -2.48
CA ALA A 35 2.07 23.48 -3.05
C ALA A 35 3.50 23.98 -3.35
N PRO A 36 4.54 23.22 -2.96
CA PRO A 36 5.92 23.59 -3.29
C PRO A 36 6.12 23.60 -4.80
N ARG A 37 7.04 24.44 -5.28
CA ARG A 37 7.47 24.39 -6.68
C ARG A 37 8.30 23.11 -6.89
N ILE A 38 8.00 22.41 -7.97
CA ILE A 38 8.79 21.25 -8.39
C ILE A 38 10.08 21.78 -9.02
N GLU A 39 11.20 21.51 -8.35
CA GLU A 39 12.53 21.92 -8.80
C GLU A 39 13.23 20.81 -9.57
N ARG A 40 14.19 21.15 -10.42
CA ARG A 40 15.04 20.16 -11.10
C ARG A 40 16.13 19.69 -10.16
N ILE A 41 16.47 18.41 -10.23
CA ILE A 41 17.64 17.87 -9.55
C ILE A 41 18.84 18.05 -10.47
N GLN A 42 19.93 18.62 -9.95
CA GLN A 42 21.22 18.58 -10.62
C GLN A 42 21.76 17.15 -10.52
N VAL A 43 21.79 16.46 -11.66
CA VAL A 43 22.34 15.10 -11.72
C VAL A 43 23.84 15.14 -11.98
N GLY A 44 24.58 14.17 -11.41
CA GLY A 44 26.01 14.01 -11.66
C GLY A 44 26.31 13.49 -13.07
N LEU A 45 27.59 13.52 -13.47
CA LEU A 45 28.04 13.10 -14.81
C LEU A 45 27.63 11.67 -15.19
N ALA A 46 27.56 10.76 -14.21
CA ALA A 46 27.09 9.39 -14.41
C ALA A 46 25.64 9.28 -14.93
N PHE A 47 24.87 10.37 -14.80
CA PHE A 47 23.47 10.47 -15.24
C PHE A 47 23.29 11.56 -16.32
N ALA A 48 24.38 12.02 -16.93
CA ALA A 48 24.33 13.04 -17.99
C ALA A 48 23.63 12.55 -19.28
N GLN A 49 23.53 11.22 -19.46
CA GLN A 49 22.93 10.57 -20.63
C GLN A 49 21.42 10.33 -20.47
N LEU A 50 20.79 10.89 -19.44
CA LEU A 50 19.34 10.81 -19.28
C LEU A 50 18.65 11.65 -20.36
N ALA A 51 17.65 11.06 -21.02
CA ALA A 51 16.89 11.67 -22.10
C ALA A 51 16.03 12.85 -21.64
N ALA A 52 15.63 12.88 -20.36
CA ALA A 52 14.84 13.97 -19.80
C ALA A 52 15.36 14.43 -18.42
N PRO A 53 15.22 15.74 -18.10
CA PRO A 53 15.58 16.27 -16.79
C PRO A 53 14.81 15.58 -15.67
N ILE A 54 15.51 15.23 -14.59
CA ILE A 54 14.88 14.71 -13.37
C ILE A 54 14.41 15.87 -12.49
N VAL A 55 13.22 15.73 -11.95
CA VAL A 55 12.66 16.67 -10.97
C VAL A 55 12.74 16.12 -9.55
N ASN A 56 12.69 17.02 -8.58
CA ASN A 56 12.59 16.70 -7.17
C ASN A 56 11.18 16.18 -6.86
N GLU A 57 11.07 14.87 -6.70
CA GLU A 57 9.83 14.18 -6.35
C GLU A 57 9.67 13.99 -4.82
N GLY A 58 10.44 14.70 -3.99
CA GLY A 58 10.40 14.58 -2.53
C GLY A 58 9.03 14.92 -1.93
N LEU A 59 8.28 15.82 -2.56
CA LEU A 59 6.88 16.07 -2.26
C LEU A 59 6.15 16.47 -3.56
N LEU A 60 5.36 15.54 -4.09
CA LEU A 60 4.52 15.78 -5.27
C LEU A 60 3.09 16.06 -4.84
N VAL A 61 2.61 17.26 -5.18
CA VAL A 61 1.28 17.74 -4.85
C VAL A 61 0.59 18.22 -6.12
N GLU A 62 -0.61 17.71 -6.36
CA GLU A 62 -1.44 18.15 -7.48
C GLU A 62 -2.01 19.55 -7.19
N ARG A 63 -2.02 20.45 -8.17
CA ARG A 63 -2.21 21.89 -7.92
C ARG A 63 -3.63 22.28 -7.54
N GLU A 64 -4.65 21.63 -8.11
CA GLU A 64 -6.05 22.03 -7.92
C GLU A 64 -6.65 21.41 -6.65
N THR A 65 -6.47 20.10 -6.50
CA THR A 65 -6.98 19.29 -5.40
C THR A 65 -6.06 19.33 -4.18
N ARG A 66 -4.81 19.79 -4.33
CA ARG A 66 -3.75 19.76 -3.30
C ARG A 66 -3.46 18.35 -2.77
N GLY A 67 -3.82 17.33 -3.54
CA GLY A 67 -3.63 15.93 -3.18
C GLY A 67 -2.16 15.53 -3.20
N ILE A 68 -1.71 14.81 -2.18
CA ILE A 68 -0.34 14.29 -2.07
C ILE A 68 -0.25 12.95 -2.82
N GLN A 69 0.75 12.82 -3.70
CA GLN A 69 1.02 11.57 -4.41
C GLN A 69 1.90 10.62 -3.59
N ASN A 70 1.90 9.33 -3.96
CA ASN A 70 2.80 8.31 -3.40
C ASN A 70 2.69 8.13 -1.88
N VAL A 71 1.46 8.15 -1.34
CA VAL A 71 1.20 7.94 0.10
C VAL A 71 1.05 6.45 0.42
N VAL A 72 1.83 5.96 1.38
CA VAL A 72 1.69 4.61 1.94
C VAL A 72 1.06 4.70 3.32
N VAL A 73 -0.08 4.02 3.51
CA VAL A 73 -0.73 3.90 4.82
C VAL A 73 -0.64 2.46 5.27
N HIS A 74 -0.21 2.25 6.51
CA HIS A 74 -0.20 0.93 7.15
C HIS A 74 -0.97 0.99 8.47
N VAL A 75 -1.64 -0.11 8.80
CA VAL A 75 -2.36 -0.24 10.06
C VAL A 75 -1.40 -0.78 11.11
N TYR A 76 -1.08 0.06 12.10
CA TYR A 76 -0.29 -0.35 13.27
C TYR A 76 -1.22 -0.66 14.43
N THR A 77 -1.20 -1.89 14.94
CA THR A 77 -2.08 -2.30 16.04
C THR A 77 -1.44 -2.11 17.42
N GLY A 78 -0.15 -1.78 17.51
CA GLY A 78 0.54 -1.58 18.78
C GLY A 78 1.14 -2.86 19.38
N ARG A 79 1.97 -2.70 20.42
CA ARG A 79 2.65 -3.82 21.11
C ARG A 79 1.70 -4.86 21.71
N ARG A 80 0.47 -4.46 22.05
CA ARG A 80 -0.61 -5.33 22.55
C ARG A 80 -1.85 -5.27 21.65
N GLY A 81 -1.64 -4.93 20.39
CA GLY A 81 -2.69 -4.77 19.41
C GLY A 81 -3.45 -6.05 19.11
N THR A 82 -4.71 -5.90 18.71
CA THR A 82 -5.47 -7.01 18.15
C THR A 82 -4.78 -7.50 16.88
N LYS A 83 -4.51 -8.80 16.81
CA LYS A 83 -4.01 -9.42 15.59
C LYS A 83 -5.11 -9.35 14.53
N LEU A 84 -4.82 -8.72 13.40
CA LEU A 84 -5.73 -8.71 12.27
C LEU A 84 -5.86 -10.12 11.72
N ALA A 85 -7.08 -10.49 11.30
CA ALA A 85 -7.30 -11.75 10.64
C ALA A 85 -6.41 -11.85 9.39
N PRO A 86 -5.80 -13.03 9.11
CA PRO A 86 -5.00 -13.20 7.91
C PRO A 86 -5.90 -13.01 6.68
N ARG A 87 -5.43 -12.22 5.70
CA ARG A 87 -6.05 -12.17 4.39
C ARG A 87 -5.54 -13.33 3.54
N PRO A 88 -6.39 -13.95 2.70
CA PRO A 88 -5.93 -14.91 1.70
C PRO A 88 -4.93 -14.21 0.78
N MET A 89 -3.72 -14.77 0.69
CA MET A 89 -2.64 -14.25 -0.15
C MET A 89 -2.63 -15.01 -1.47
N LYS A 90 -2.64 -14.28 -2.59
CA LYS A 90 -2.45 -14.84 -3.92
C LYS A 90 -1.15 -14.28 -4.52
N ALA A 91 -0.19 -15.16 -4.75
CA ALA A 91 1.05 -14.81 -5.43
C ALA A 91 0.73 -14.12 -6.76
N THR A 92 1.35 -12.96 -6.97
CA THR A 92 1.14 -12.12 -8.15
C THR A 92 2.47 -11.62 -8.67
N GLU A 93 2.59 -11.46 -10.00
CA GLU A 93 3.73 -10.76 -10.60
C GLU A 93 3.58 -9.25 -10.42
N ARG A 94 4.62 -8.59 -9.92
CA ARG A 94 4.73 -7.14 -9.77
C ARG A 94 5.71 -6.62 -10.81
N LEU A 95 5.27 -5.72 -11.68
CA LEU A 95 6.13 -5.10 -12.68
C LEU A 95 6.73 -3.80 -12.12
N LEU A 96 8.05 -3.66 -12.26
CA LEU A 96 8.80 -2.44 -11.97
C LEU A 96 9.58 -2.05 -13.22
N THR A 97 9.12 -1.03 -13.92
CA THR A 97 9.76 -0.57 -15.16
C THR A 97 10.71 0.58 -14.85
N MET A 98 11.94 0.47 -15.30
CA MET A 98 12.90 1.57 -15.34
C MET A 98 12.80 2.28 -16.68
N THR A 99 12.58 3.58 -16.63
CA THR A 99 12.54 4.45 -17.80
C THR A 99 13.27 5.72 -17.44
N ASN A 100 14.26 6.11 -18.25
CA ASN A 100 15.04 7.34 -18.03
C ASN A 100 15.61 7.44 -16.60
N GLY A 101 16.17 6.33 -16.08
CA GLY A 101 16.76 6.29 -14.74
C GLY A 101 15.76 6.41 -13.59
N ARG A 102 14.47 6.19 -13.83
CA ARG A 102 13.40 6.25 -12.83
C ARG A 102 12.55 4.98 -12.88
N TYR A 103 12.15 4.48 -11.71
CA TYR A 103 11.28 3.31 -11.61
C TYR A 103 9.81 3.70 -11.54
N ASP A 104 8.98 3.14 -12.42
CA ASP A 104 7.53 3.26 -12.40
C ASP A 104 6.88 1.86 -12.24
N PRO A 105 6.05 1.63 -11.22
CA PRO A 105 5.59 2.57 -10.19
C PRO A 105 6.69 2.96 -9.18
N ARG A 106 6.53 4.13 -8.55
CA ARG A 106 7.45 4.65 -7.50
C ARG A 106 7.38 3.85 -6.20
N ILE A 107 6.27 3.17 -5.96
CA ILE A 107 6.03 2.32 -4.78
C ILE A 107 5.43 1.00 -5.26
N ILE A 108 5.99 -0.11 -4.77
CA ILE A 108 5.40 -1.44 -4.92
C ILE A 108 5.14 -2.01 -3.53
N ALA A 109 3.90 -2.44 -3.30
CA ALA A 109 3.57 -3.33 -2.21
C ALA A 109 3.68 -4.78 -2.73
N ALA A 110 4.56 -5.55 -2.12
CA ALA A 110 4.73 -6.97 -2.40
C ALA A 110 4.53 -7.78 -1.12
N GLN A 111 4.12 -9.03 -1.28
CA GLN A 111 4.01 -10.01 -0.20
C GLN A 111 4.91 -11.20 -0.47
N VAL A 112 5.13 -12.03 0.54
CA VAL A 112 5.86 -13.29 0.39
C VAL A 112 5.19 -14.15 -0.68
N GLY A 113 5.98 -14.61 -1.66
CA GLY A 113 5.50 -15.41 -2.78
C GLY A 113 5.17 -14.61 -4.05
N ASP A 114 5.12 -13.27 -4.00
CA ASP A 114 5.05 -12.46 -5.22
C ASP A 114 6.38 -12.53 -6.00
N THR A 115 6.28 -12.42 -7.33
CA THR A 115 7.45 -12.30 -8.21
C THR A 115 7.62 -10.85 -8.60
N LEU A 116 8.79 -10.25 -8.33
CA LEU A 116 9.12 -8.91 -8.82
C LEU A 116 9.83 -9.01 -10.18
N LYS A 117 9.19 -8.50 -11.23
CA LYS A 117 9.76 -8.39 -12.57
C LYS A 117 10.26 -6.97 -12.80
N VAL A 118 11.57 -6.84 -13.00
CA VAL A 118 12.22 -5.55 -13.28
C VAL A 118 12.56 -5.47 -14.76
N VAL A 119 12.12 -4.40 -15.42
CA VAL A 119 12.30 -4.20 -16.86
C VAL A 119 12.96 -2.85 -17.10
N GLU A 120 14.02 -2.80 -17.91
CA GLU A 120 14.57 -1.55 -18.44
C GLU A 120 13.93 -1.24 -19.80
N SER A 121 13.47 -0.01 -19.98
CA SER A 121 12.82 0.47 -21.21
C SER A 121 13.54 1.64 -21.88
N GLY A 122 14.64 2.10 -21.30
CA GLY A 122 15.49 3.16 -21.85
C GLY A 122 16.65 2.63 -22.71
N PRO A 123 17.37 3.55 -23.38
CA PRO A 123 18.55 3.20 -24.19
C PRO A 123 19.76 2.78 -23.34
N ASN A 124 19.74 3.06 -22.03
CA ASN A 124 20.84 2.76 -21.11
C ASN A 124 20.50 1.51 -20.30
N GLN A 125 21.48 0.63 -20.10
CA GLN A 125 21.32 -0.53 -19.22
C GLN A 125 21.72 -0.15 -17.80
N HIS A 126 20.83 -0.39 -16.83
CA HIS A 126 21.16 -0.27 -15.42
C HIS A 126 20.88 -1.59 -14.68
N SER A 127 21.63 -1.84 -13.61
CA SER A 127 21.35 -2.92 -12.67
C SER A 127 20.51 -2.40 -11.51
N ALA A 128 19.49 -3.16 -11.11
CA ALA A 128 18.63 -2.78 -10.00
C ALA A 128 19.24 -3.22 -8.66
N ASN A 129 19.35 -2.29 -7.71
CA ASN A 129 19.61 -2.60 -6.30
C ASN A 129 18.32 -2.37 -5.52
N ILE A 130 17.67 -3.47 -5.10
CA ILE A 130 16.34 -3.42 -4.50
C ILE A 130 16.43 -3.98 -3.08
N ASN A 131 16.01 -3.16 -2.12
CA ASN A 131 15.88 -3.56 -0.72
C ASN A 131 14.41 -3.47 -0.33
N PHE A 132 13.86 -4.57 0.18
CA PHE A 132 12.51 -4.57 0.73
C PHE A 132 12.54 -4.07 2.17
N PHE A 133 11.69 -3.09 2.47
CA PHE A 133 11.35 -2.73 3.83
C PHE A 133 10.21 -3.65 4.31
N ARG A 134 10.45 -4.40 5.38
CA ARG A 134 9.42 -5.20 6.04
C ARG A 134 8.84 -4.39 7.20
N ASN A 135 7.55 -4.09 7.12
CA ASN A 135 6.77 -3.41 8.16
C ASN A 135 6.08 -4.37 9.13
#